data_AF-A0A2W2D1R3-F1
#
_entry.id   AF-A0A2W2D1R3-F1
#
_cell.length_a   1.000
_cell.length_b   1.000
_cell.length_c   1.000
_cell.angle_alpha   90.00
_cell.angle_beta   90.00
_cell.angle_gamma   90.00
#
_symmetry.space_group_name_H-M   'P 1'
#
loop_
_entity.id
_entity.type
_entity.pdbx_description
1 polymer ?
#
loop_
_entity_poly.entity_id
_entity_poly.type
_entity_poly.pdbx_seq_one_letter_code
_entity_poly.pdbx_strand_id
1 'polypeptide(L)'
;GEGLLESYHAERHAAARENIEVTAATMRFLVPRTVEERMHRRAVLEGGRVAEVDSGRFAEPFWYVDSPLTTPEPSRPFRGRPPKGASCEPAPGVILPDMALPGGRLRELCRDGFLVLLGDMCDSSLFMQVLGKVITAPLAVRGLAEIDGTGSLAERLGAGPDEAWLIRPDSHVAAILPHAGPESVAAAVSRALGGSPDT
;
A
#
# COMPACT_ATOMS: atom_id res chain seq x y z
N GLY A 1 5.11 -16.85 9.42
CA GLY A 1 5.64 -18.14 8.96
C GLY A 1 7.05 -17.96 8.42
N GLU A 2 7.66 -19.03 7.90
CA GLU A 2 9.01 -18.99 7.32
C GLU A 2 9.10 -18.05 6.11
N GLY A 3 8.04 -17.93 5.31
CA GLY A 3 7.99 -17.05 4.13
C GLY A 3 8.03 -15.55 4.45
N LEU A 4 7.86 -15.13 5.71
CA LEU A 4 7.87 -13.73 6.12
C LEU A 4 9.28 -13.11 6.09
N LEU A 5 10.32 -13.92 6.27
CA LEU A 5 11.70 -13.45 6.13
C LEU A 5 12.11 -13.40 4.66
N GLU A 6 11.67 -14.36 3.84
CA GLU A 6 11.92 -14.35 2.40
C GLU A 6 11.23 -13.19 1.69
N SER A 7 10.04 -12.78 2.16
CA SER A 7 9.36 -11.59 1.65
C SER A 7 10.14 -10.30 1.91
N TYR A 8 10.96 -10.23 2.98
CA TYR A 8 11.81 -9.05 3.21
C TYR A 8 12.76 -8.83 2.04
N HIS A 9 13.42 -9.89 1.56
CA HIS A 9 14.30 -9.78 0.40
C HIS A 9 13.51 -9.40 -0.85
N ALA A 10 12.39 -10.08 -1.14
CA ALA A 10 11.57 -9.79 -2.32
C ALA A 10 11.11 -8.31 -2.37
N GLU A 11 10.64 -7.79 -1.23
CA GLU A 11 10.14 -6.41 -1.12
C GLU A 11 11.26 -5.37 -1.10
N ARG A 12 12.26 -5.53 -0.21
CA ARG A 12 13.28 -4.51 0.03
C ARG A 12 14.36 -4.48 -1.03
N HIS A 13 14.65 -5.59 -1.69
CA HIS A 13 15.54 -5.59 -2.83
C HIS A 13 14.96 -4.78 -4.01
N ALA A 14 13.67 -4.95 -4.31
CA ALA A 14 13.00 -4.18 -5.36
C ALA A 14 13.00 -2.68 -5.02
N ALA A 15 12.71 -2.33 -3.76
CA ALA A 15 12.78 -0.95 -3.29
C ALA A 15 14.19 -0.35 -3.38
N ALA A 16 15.23 -1.12 -3.04
CA ALA A 16 16.61 -0.69 -3.15
C ALA A 16 17.02 -0.43 -4.61
N ARG A 17 16.57 -1.27 -5.54
CA ARG A 17 16.81 -1.08 -6.97
C ARG A 17 16.18 0.22 -7.49
N GLU A 18 14.92 0.49 -7.16
CA GLU A 18 14.27 1.74 -7.54
C GLU A 18 15.02 2.96 -6.96
N ASN A 19 15.43 2.90 -5.69
CA ASN A 19 16.19 3.98 -5.07
C ASN A 19 17.53 4.24 -5.77
N ILE A 20 18.23 3.19 -6.19
CA ILE A 20 19.47 3.31 -6.98
C ILE A 20 19.17 3.96 -8.33
N GLU A 21 18.14 3.53 -9.04
CA GLU A 21 17.75 4.06 -10.34
C GLU A 21 17.40 5.55 -10.26
N VAL A 22 16.56 5.94 -9.29
CA VAL A 22 16.17 7.32 -9.03
C VAL A 22 17.38 8.17 -8.65
N THR A 23 18.21 7.72 -7.70
CA THR A 23 19.38 8.48 -7.25
C THR A 23 20.42 8.62 -8.36
N ALA A 24 20.62 7.58 -9.17
CA ALA A 24 21.53 7.62 -10.31
C ALA A 24 21.03 8.60 -11.39
N ALA A 25 19.71 8.63 -11.66
CA ALA A 25 19.12 9.61 -12.58
C ALA A 25 19.34 11.05 -12.08
N THR A 26 19.07 11.30 -10.79
CA THR A 26 19.32 12.60 -10.16
C THR A 26 20.80 12.99 -10.26
N MET A 27 21.72 12.08 -9.98
CA MET A 27 23.15 12.36 -10.05
C MET A 27 23.63 12.64 -11.48
N ARG A 28 23.11 11.91 -12.49
CA ARG A 28 23.40 12.20 -13.91
C ARG A 28 22.88 13.59 -14.32
N PHE A 29 21.76 14.03 -13.76
CA PHE A 29 21.24 15.37 -14.01
C PHE A 29 22.09 16.45 -13.33
N LEU A 30 22.40 16.28 -12.04
CA LEU A 30 23.16 17.27 -11.26
C LEU A 30 24.62 17.40 -11.71
N VAL A 31 25.29 16.28 -11.94
CA VAL A 31 26.72 16.19 -12.31
C VAL A 31 26.87 15.38 -13.61
N PRO A 32 26.48 15.94 -14.78
CA PRO A 32 26.54 15.24 -16.04
C PRO A 32 27.99 15.00 -16.47
N ARG A 33 28.30 13.77 -16.86
CA ARG A 33 29.65 13.32 -17.25
C ARG A 33 29.81 13.20 -18.76
N THR A 34 28.72 12.96 -19.50
CA THR A 34 28.76 12.81 -20.97
C THR A 34 28.29 14.07 -21.71
N VAL A 35 28.42 14.08 -23.04
CA VAL A 35 27.87 15.16 -23.87
C VAL A 35 26.34 15.07 -23.87
N GLU A 36 25.80 13.87 -23.98
CA GLU A 36 24.37 13.57 -24.04
C GLU A 36 23.66 14.02 -22.76
N GLU A 37 24.22 13.73 -21.59
CA GLU A 37 23.67 14.17 -20.28
C GLU A 37 23.66 15.70 -20.16
N ARG A 38 24.72 16.37 -20.63
CA ARG A 38 24.78 17.84 -20.64
C ARG A 38 23.73 18.46 -21.57
N MET A 39 23.54 17.87 -22.76
CA MET A 39 22.53 18.31 -23.72
C MET A 39 21.11 18.09 -23.18
N HIS A 40 20.85 16.93 -22.57
CA HIS A 40 19.57 16.64 -21.92
C HIS A 40 19.27 17.63 -20.79
N ARG A 41 20.21 17.85 -19.86
CA ARG A 41 20.04 18.83 -18.78
C ARG A 41 19.75 20.23 -19.34
N ARG A 42 20.49 20.68 -20.35
CA ARG A 42 20.24 21.99 -20.99
C ARG A 42 18.81 22.07 -21.51
N ALA A 43 18.36 21.07 -22.27
CA ALA A 43 17.02 21.03 -22.82
C ALA A 43 15.93 21.06 -21.73
N VAL A 44 16.13 20.36 -20.60
CA VAL A 44 15.21 20.35 -19.46
C VAL A 44 15.09 21.73 -18.82
N LEU A 45 16.24 22.38 -18.57
CA LEU A 45 16.29 23.69 -17.93
C LEU A 45 15.72 24.79 -18.84
N GLU A 46 16.10 24.82 -20.12
CA GLU A 46 15.58 25.77 -21.09
C GLU A 46 14.07 25.58 -21.35
N GLY A 47 13.59 24.33 -21.29
CA GLY A 47 12.18 24.01 -21.44
C GLY A 47 11.35 24.10 -20.16
N GLY A 48 11.93 24.46 -19.01
CA GLY A 48 11.21 24.58 -17.74
C GLY A 48 10.56 23.29 -17.24
N ARG A 49 11.09 22.12 -17.61
CA ARG A 49 10.46 20.80 -17.32
C ARG A 49 10.83 20.30 -15.94
N VAL A 50 10.26 20.92 -14.91
CA VAL A 50 10.57 20.65 -13.48
C VAL A 50 10.40 19.18 -13.09
N ALA A 51 9.41 18.48 -13.66
CA ALA A 51 9.16 17.06 -13.37
C ALA A 51 10.30 16.12 -13.84
N GLU A 52 11.12 16.56 -14.81
CA GLU A 52 12.33 15.83 -15.25
C GLU A 52 13.57 16.15 -14.39
N VAL A 53 13.49 17.20 -13.55
CA VAL A 53 14.53 17.55 -12.58
C VAL A 53 14.34 16.79 -11.27
N ASP A 54 13.10 16.76 -10.79
CA ASP A 54 12.72 16.06 -9.57
C ASP A 54 11.43 15.27 -9.80
N SER A 55 11.59 13.95 -9.89
CA SER A 55 10.47 13.03 -10.05
C SER A 55 9.61 12.90 -8.79
N GLY A 56 10.09 13.37 -7.64
CA GLY A 56 9.43 13.22 -6.33
C GLY A 56 9.51 11.83 -5.72
N ARG A 57 9.93 10.83 -6.51
CA ARG A 57 9.94 9.41 -6.13
C ARG A 57 10.78 9.13 -4.89
N PHE A 58 11.83 9.91 -4.66
CA PHE A 58 12.70 9.75 -3.49
C PHE A 58 11.97 10.01 -2.17
N ALA A 59 10.90 10.80 -2.18
CA ALA A 59 10.09 11.12 -1.01
C ALA A 59 8.82 10.24 -0.90
N GLU A 60 8.60 9.34 -1.85
CA GLU A 60 7.43 8.47 -1.89
C GLU A 60 7.76 7.06 -1.38
N PRO A 61 6.88 6.42 -0.61
CA PRO A 61 7.03 5.02 -0.24
C PRO A 61 7.06 4.11 -1.47
N PHE A 62 7.88 3.05 -1.41
CA PHE A 62 7.83 1.98 -2.40
C PHE A 62 6.53 1.18 -2.25
N TRP A 63 5.93 0.75 -3.36
CA TRP A 63 4.68 -0.03 -3.36
C TRP A 63 4.95 -1.50 -3.67
N TYR A 64 4.46 -2.39 -2.81
CA TYR A 64 4.69 -3.84 -2.83
C TYR A 64 3.65 -4.59 -3.67
N VAL A 65 3.42 -4.10 -4.88
CA VAL A 65 2.41 -4.64 -5.82
C VAL A 65 2.72 -6.07 -6.26
N ASP A 66 4.00 -6.44 -6.30
CA ASP A 66 4.47 -7.78 -6.66
C ASP A 66 4.85 -8.64 -5.43
N SER A 67 4.55 -8.18 -4.21
CA SER A 67 4.91 -8.93 -3.01
C SER A 67 4.11 -10.24 -2.90
N PRO A 68 4.76 -11.35 -2.51
CA PRO A 68 4.05 -12.60 -2.22
C PRO A 68 3.08 -12.49 -1.04
N LEU A 69 3.27 -11.49 -0.16
CA LEU A 69 2.39 -11.21 0.98
C LEU A 69 1.11 -10.45 0.57
N THR A 70 1.06 -9.94 -0.65
CA THR A 70 -0.10 -9.21 -1.19
C THR A 70 -1.05 -10.22 -1.83
N THR A 71 -2.34 -10.11 -1.51
CA THR A 71 -3.43 -10.84 -2.16
C THR A 71 -3.92 -10.02 -3.36
N PRO A 72 -3.81 -10.50 -4.60
CA PRO A 72 -4.29 -9.78 -5.76
C PRO A 72 -5.82 -9.63 -5.76
N GLU A 73 -6.30 -8.48 -6.23
CA GLU A 73 -7.72 -8.23 -6.51
C GLU A 73 -7.86 -7.91 -8.01
N PRO A 74 -8.29 -8.85 -8.85
CA PRO A 74 -8.31 -8.69 -10.31
C PRO A 74 -9.11 -7.50 -10.82
N SER A 75 -10.16 -7.07 -10.09
CA SER A 75 -10.96 -5.89 -10.46
C SER A 75 -10.29 -4.56 -10.13
N ARG A 76 -9.26 -4.56 -9.26
CA ARG A 76 -8.48 -3.38 -8.85
C ARG A 76 -6.99 -3.58 -9.14
N PRO A 77 -6.60 -3.75 -10.42
CA PRO A 77 -5.20 -3.95 -10.77
C PRO A 77 -4.41 -2.68 -10.48
N PHE A 78 -3.13 -2.84 -10.16
CA PHE A 78 -2.22 -1.72 -10.08
C PHE A 78 -2.03 -1.06 -11.45
N ARG A 79 -2.42 0.21 -11.59
CA ARG A 79 -2.38 0.96 -12.87
C ARG A 79 -1.10 1.77 -13.11
N GLY A 80 -0.09 1.59 -12.26
CA GLY A 80 1.13 2.38 -12.29
C GLY A 80 1.08 3.56 -11.31
N ARG A 81 2.25 4.13 -11.04
CA ARG A 81 2.36 5.26 -10.12
C ARG A 81 1.97 6.56 -10.82
N PRO A 82 1.06 7.37 -10.25
CA PRO A 82 0.69 8.64 -10.83
C PRO A 82 1.87 9.63 -10.71
N PRO A 83 1.79 10.81 -11.36
CA PRO A 83 2.76 11.88 -11.19
C PRO A 83 2.90 12.30 -9.73
N LYS A 84 4.04 12.91 -9.38
CA LYS A 84 4.32 13.45 -8.04
C LYS A 84 3.14 14.30 -7.54
N GLY A 85 2.69 13.99 -6.32
CA GLY A 85 1.63 14.74 -5.63
C GLY A 85 0.20 14.39 -6.02
N ALA A 86 -0.01 13.51 -7.01
CA ALA A 86 -1.33 12.97 -7.30
C ALA A 86 -1.65 11.77 -6.39
N SER A 87 -2.92 11.60 -6.04
CA SER A 87 -3.38 10.42 -5.30
C SER A 87 -3.34 9.18 -6.17
N CYS A 88 -2.82 8.08 -5.64
CA CYS A 88 -2.94 6.78 -6.29
C CYS A 88 -4.34 6.21 -6.08
N GLU A 89 -4.90 5.60 -7.12
CA GLU A 89 -6.02 4.68 -6.92
C GLU A 89 -5.56 3.56 -5.97
N PRO A 90 -6.27 3.31 -4.86
CA PRO A 90 -5.88 2.25 -3.95
C PRO A 90 -5.95 0.88 -4.63
N ALA A 91 -4.92 0.08 -4.43
CA ALA A 91 -4.82 -1.29 -4.93
C ALA A 91 -4.00 -2.13 -3.94
N PRO A 92 -4.10 -3.47 -3.98
CA PRO A 92 -3.22 -4.32 -3.18
C PRO A 92 -1.73 -4.02 -3.46
N GLY A 93 -0.94 -3.96 -2.40
CA GLY A 93 0.48 -3.59 -2.41
C GLY A 93 0.75 -2.08 -2.37
N VAL A 94 -0.25 -1.24 -2.62
CA VAL A 94 -0.12 0.22 -2.51
C VAL A 94 -0.21 0.65 -1.04
N ILE A 95 0.51 1.70 -0.67
CA ILE A 95 0.40 2.28 0.67
C ILE A 95 -0.97 2.94 0.87
N LEU A 96 -1.62 2.65 2.00
CA LEU A 96 -2.89 3.26 2.39
C LEU A 96 -2.75 4.80 2.39
N PRO A 97 -3.66 5.59 1.79
CA PRO A 97 -3.57 7.05 1.84
C PRO A 97 -3.57 7.53 3.30
N ASP A 98 -2.85 8.61 3.59
CA ASP A 98 -2.84 9.16 4.94
C ASP A 98 -3.81 10.34 5.05
N MET A 99 -4.68 10.32 6.05
CA MET A 99 -5.66 11.38 6.28
C MET A 99 -5.82 11.67 7.77
N ALA A 100 -6.22 12.90 8.08
CA ALA A 100 -6.57 13.28 9.44
C ALA A 100 -7.90 12.64 9.84
N LEU A 101 -7.93 12.13 11.05
CA LEU A 101 -9.09 11.54 11.73
C LEU A 101 -9.30 12.27 13.06
N PRO A 102 -10.50 12.19 13.67
CA PRO A 102 -10.75 12.81 14.97
C PRO A 102 -9.75 12.41 16.07
N GLY A 103 -9.18 11.21 16.00
CA GLY A 103 -8.23 10.66 16.98
C GLY A 103 -6.76 10.62 16.56
N GLY A 104 -6.37 11.21 15.42
CA GLY A 104 -5.01 11.16 14.91
C GLY A 104 -4.94 11.05 13.40
N ARG A 105 -3.97 10.31 12.87
CA ARG A 105 -3.88 10.02 11.42
C ARG A 105 -4.18 8.55 11.13
N LEU A 106 -4.75 8.28 9.96
CA LEU A 106 -5.14 6.91 9.56
C LEU A 106 -3.98 5.92 9.66
N ARG A 107 -2.77 6.30 9.22
CA ARG A 107 -1.61 5.41 9.28
C ARG A 107 -1.07 5.14 10.69
N GLU A 108 -1.47 5.94 11.68
CA GLU A 108 -1.12 5.68 13.08
C GLU A 108 -1.90 4.47 13.61
N LEU A 109 -3.15 4.30 13.19
CA LEU A 109 -4.00 3.16 13.54
C LEU A 109 -3.47 1.82 13.02
N CYS A 110 -2.60 1.85 12.00
CA CYS A 110 -2.02 0.65 11.41
C CYS A 110 -0.87 0.08 12.23
N ARG A 111 -0.25 0.83 13.16
CA ARG A 111 1.06 0.46 13.72
C ARG A 111 1.03 -0.67 14.75
N ASP A 112 -0.12 -0.95 15.33
CA ASP A 112 -0.27 -1.91 16.44
C ASP A 112 -0.56 -3.35 15.97
N GLY A 113 -0.61 -3.58 14.66
CA GLY A 113 -0.90 -4.91 14.09
C GLY A 113 -1.52 -4.82 12.71
N PHE A 114 -2.14 -5.93 12.29
CA PHE A 114 -3.01 -5.89 11.12
C PHE A 114 -4.27 -5.10 11.43
N LEU A 115 -4.71 -4.28 10.48
CA LEU A 115 -5.97 -3.56 10.56
C LEU A 115 -6.90 -4.05 9.45
N VAL A 116 -8.09 -4.49 9.83
CA VAL A 116 -9.16 -4.87 8.90
C VAL A 116 -10.19 -3.75 8.91
N LEU A 117 -10.37 -3.10 7.76
CA LEU A 117 -11.42 -2.12 7.55
C LEU A 117 -12.57 -2.78 6.80
N LEU A 118 -13.78 -2.66 7.34
CA LEU A 118 -14.97 -3.31 6.81
C LEU A 118 -15.94 -2.30 6.22
N GLY A 119 -16.55 -2.63 5.10
CA GLY A 119 -17.71 -1.92 4.57
C GLY A 119 -18.97 -2.14 5.43
N ASP A 120 -19.97 -1.29 5.24
CA ASP A 120 -21.16 -1.20 6.09
C ASP A 120 -22.06 -2.46 6.09
N MET A 121 -21.94 -3.35 5.10
CA MET A 121 -22.66 -4.63 5.05
C MET A 121 -21.95 -5.76 5.81
N CYS A 122 -20.73 -5.54 6.28
CA CYS A 122 -19.97 -6.53 7.05
C CYS A 122 -20.15 -6.30 8.56
N ASP A 123 -20.53 -7.35 9.29
CA ASP A 123 -20.67 -7.29 10.76
C ASP A 123 -19.29 -7.32 11.44
N SER A 124 -18.84 -6.17 11.94
CA SER A 124 -17.54 -6.03 12.61
C SER A 124 -17.40 -6.91 13.86
N SER A 125 -18.50 -7.17 14.57
CA SER A 125 -18.50 -8.02 15.77
C SER A 125 -18.31 -9.48 15.41
N LEU A 126 -18.97 -9.96 14.36
CA LEU A 126 -18.78 -11.30 13.82
C LEU A 126 -17.33 -11.53 13.36
N PHE A 127 -16.78 -10.58 12.58
CA PHE A 127 -15.40 -10.66 12.10
C PHE A 127 -14.40 -10.68 13.26
N MET A 128 -14.54 -9.80 14.25
CA MET A 128 -13.70 -9.81 15.45
C MET A 128 -13.75 -11.16 16.18
N GLN A 129 -14.95 -11.73 16.35
CA GLN A 129 -15.12 -12.99 17.08
C GLN A 129 -14.48 -14.17 16.36
N VAL A 130 -14.61 -14.25 15.03
CA VAL A 130 -14.06 -15.36 14.25
C VAL A 130 -12.55 -15.18 14.07
N LEU A 131 -12.10 -14.00 13.65
CA LEU A 131 -10.68 -13.73 13.42
C LEU A 131 -9.87 -13.83 14.71
N GLY A 132 -10.39 -13.35 15.84
CA GLY A 132 -9.71 -13.44 17.13
C GLY A 132 -9.51 -14.87 17.66
N LYS A 133 -10.20 -15.87 17.09
CA LYS A 133 -10.00 -17.29 17.42
C LYS A 133 -8.94 -17.96 16.53
N VAL A 134 -8.78 -17.49 15.30
CA VAL A 134 -7.95 -18.13 14.28
C VAL A 134 -6.60 -17.42 14.11
N ILE A 135 -6.59 -16.09 14.24
CA ILE A 135 -5.41 -15.25 14.07
C ILE A 135 -4.76 -15.00 15.43
N THR A 136 -3.49 -15.41 15.55
CA THR A 136 -2.68 -15.22 16.77
C THR A 136 -1.86 -13.92 16.74
N ALA A 137 -1.73 -13.28 15.57
CA ALA A 137 -1.05 -12.01 15.42
C ALA A 137 -1.92 -10.84 15.91
N PRO A 138 -1.32 -9.71 16.34
CA PRO A 138 -2.07 -8.51 16.67
C PRO A 138 -2.94 -8.06 15.49
N LEU A 139 -4.25 -7.93 15.76
CA LEU A 139 -5.27 -7.62 14.77
C LEU A 139 -6.33 -6.70 15.38
N ALA A 140 -6.72 -5.66 14.66
CA ALA A 140 -7.90 -4.86 14.94
C ALA A 140 -8.86 -4.92 13.76
N VAL A 141 -10.17 -4.99 14.04
CA VAL A 141 -11.22 -4.84 13.04
C VAL A 141 -12.03 -3.59 13.37
N ARG A 142 -12.33 -2.80 12.34
CA ARG A 142 -13.10 -1.56 12.43
C ARG A 142 -14.00 -1.41 11.21
N GLY A 143 -15.21 -0.90 11.40
CA GLY A 143 -16.02 -0.43 10.29
C GLY A 143 -15.44 0.85 9.69
N LEU A 144 -15.47 1.01 8.37
CA LEU A 144 -15.00 2.23 7.70
C LEU A 144 -15.71 3.48 8.23
N ALA A 145 -17.02 3.41 8.45
CA ALA A 145 -17.81 4.48 9.04
C ALA A 145 -17.43 4.79 10.51
N GLU A 146 -16.91 3.81 11.25
CA GLU A 146 -16.50 4.00 12.66
C GLU A 146 -15.20 4.82 12.78
N ILE A 147 -14.36 4.81 11.73
CA ILE A 147 -13.03 5.45 11.74
C ILE A 147 -13.13 6.97 11.67
N ASP A 148 -14.01 7.49 10.82
CA ASP A 148 -14.13 8.92 10.57
C ASP A 148 -15.52 9.50 10.87
N GLY A 149 -16.54 8.66 11.12
CA GLY A 149 -17.92 9.07 11.38
C GLY A 149 -18.63 9.78 10.23
N THR A 150 -17.98 9.93 9.07
CA THR A 150 -18.44 10.76 7.95
C THR A 150 -18.53 9.99 6.63
N GLY A 151 -17.88 8.83 6.52
CA GLY A 151 -17.82 8.04 5.28
C GLY A 151 -16.81 8.57 4.26
N SER A 152 -16.08 9.64 4.59
CA SER A 152 -15.06 10.23 3.71
C SER A 152 -13.92 9.25 3.40
N LEU A 153 -13.58 8.38 4.34
CA LEU A 153 -12.58 7.34 4.18
C LEU A 153 -13.05 6.30 3.18
N ALA A 154 -14.29 5.83 3.28
CA ALA A 154 -14.85 4.87 2.33
C ALA A 154 -14.87 5.47 0.91
N GLU A 155 -15.30 6.73 0.76
CA GLU A 155 -15.27 7.44 -0.52
C GLU A 155 -13.86 7.59 -1.08
N ARG A 156 -12.90 8.01 -0.25
CA ARG A 156 -11.49 8.18 -0.65
C ARG A 156 -10.84 6.88 -1.07
N LEU A 157 -11.18 5.78 -0.41
CA LEU A 157 -10.70 4.45 -0.77
C LEU A 157 -11.46 3.86 -1.97
N GLY A 158 -12.62 4.43 -2.31
CA GLY A 158 -13.59 3.81 -3.20
C GLY A 158 -14.01 2.44 -2.68
N ALA A 159 -14.14 2.28 -1.37
CA ALA A 159 -14.45 1.00 -0.74
C ALA A 159 -15.93 0.65 -0.91
N GLY A 160 -16.19 -0.60 -1.28
CA GLY A 160 -17.55 -1.15 -1.39
C GLY A 160 -18.15 -1.49 -0.03
N PRO A 161 -19.48 -1.52 0.11
CA PRO A 161 -20.15 -1.81 1.37
C PRO A 161 -19.96 -3.26 1.84
N ASP A 162 -19.68 -4.19 0.94
CA ASP A 162 -19.44 -5.62 1.18
C ASP A 162 -17.95 -6.00 1.10
N GLU A 163 -17.05 -5.02 1.07
CA GLU A 163 -15.61 -5.24 1.01
C GLU A 163 -14.95 -5.31 2.40
N ALA A 164 -13.87 -6.09 2.49
CA ALA A 164 -12.91 -6.03 3.59
C ALA A 164 -11.52 -5.67 3.08
N TRP A 165 -10.89 -4.71 3.74
CA TRP A 165 -9.55 -4.23 3.43
C TRP A 165 -8.60 -4.67 4.52
N LEU A 166 -7.58 -5.44 4.15
CA LEU A 166 -6.53 -5.87 5.06
C LEU A 166 -5.31 -4.96 4.92
N ILE A 167 -4.93 -4.29 6.00
CA ILE A 167 -3.81 -3.37 6.06
C ILE A 167 -2.72 -3.94 6.97
N ARG A 168 -1.47 -3.87 6.51
CA ARG A 168 -0.27 -4.29 7.24
C ARG A 168 0.16 -3.26 8.29
N PRO A 169 0.99 -3.68 9.27
CA PRO A 169 1.61 -2.77 10.24
C PRO A 169 2.42 -1.61 9.63
N ASP A 170 2.93 -1.79 8.41
CA ASP A 170 3.67 -0.78 7.64
C ASP A 170 2.77 0.07 6.71
N SER A 171 1.45 0.05 6.94
CA SER A 171 0.41 0.77 6.20
C SER A 171 0.21 0.36 4.74
N HIS A 172 0.76 -0.77 4.28
CA HIS A 172 0.44 -1.28 2.94
C HIS A 172 -0.88 -2.04 2.93
N VAL A 173 -1.66 -1.85 1.88
CA VAL A 173 -2.87 -2.65 1.62
C VAL A 173 -2.41 -4.06 1.23
N ALA A 174 -2.59 -5.05 2.10
CA ALA A 174 -2.26 -6.45 1.77
C ALA A 174 -3.37 -7.13 0.96
N ALA A 175 -4.63 -6.77 1.15
CA ALA A 175 -5.74 -7.32 0.38
C ALA A 175 -6.92 -6.33 0.33
N ILE A 176 -7.68 -6.40 -0.75
CA ILE A 176 -9.03 -5.84 -0.88
C ILE A 176 -9.91 -7.01 -1.29
N LEU A 177 -10.88 -7.38 -0.44
CA LEU A 177 -11.67 -8.60 -0.60
C LEU A 177 -13.13 -8.22 -0.84
N PRO A 178 -13.70 -8.43 -2.05
CA PRO A 178 -15.12 -8.25 -2.30
C PRO A 178 -15.95 -9.39 -1.70
N HIS A 179 -17.22 -9.13 -1.36
CA HIS A 179 -18.11 -10.08 -0.70
C HIS A 179 -17.45 -10.78 0.50
N ALA A 180 -16.79 -9.98 1.35
CA ALA A 180 -15.89 -10.50 2.35
C ALA A 180 -16.59 -11.38 3.38
N GLY A 181 -15.97 -12.51 3.71
CA GLY A 181 -16.30 -13.34 4.87
C GLY A 181 -15.10 -13.47 5.82
N PRO A 182 -15.32 -13.80 7.10
CA PRO A 182 -14.22 -13.94 8.07
C PRO A 182 -13.15 -14.94 7.61
N GLU A 183 -13.53 -16.03 6.95
CA GLU A 183 -12.60 -17.03 6.42
C GLU A 183 -11.70 -16.47 5.31
N SER A 184 -12.26 -15.66 4.40
CA SER A 184 -11.49 -15.00 3.33
C SER A 184 -10.46 -14.02 3.90
N VAL A 185 -10.83 -13.28 4.95
CA VAL A 185 -9.89 -12.39 5.65
C VAL A 185 -8.83 -13.18 6.39
N ALA A 186 -9.19 -14.30 7.05
CA ALA A 186 -8.22 -15.16 7.72
C ALA A 186 -7.18 -15.73 6.74
N ALA A 187 -7.61 -16.15 5.54
CA ALA A 187 -6.71 -16.60 4.48
C ALA A 187 -5.76 -15.48 4.01
N ALA A 188 -6.28 -14.26 3.81
CA ALA A 188 -5.46 -13.11 3.45
C ALA A 188 -4.45 -12.73 4.55
N VAL A 189 -4.83 -12.81 5.83
CA VAL A 189 -3.92 -12.60 6.96
C VAL A 189 -2.84 -13.68 7.01
N SER A 190 -3.21 -14.96 6.79
CA SER A 190 -2.25 -16.06 6.73
C SER A 190 -1.20 -15.82 5.64
N ARG A 191 -1.63 -15.45 4.43
CA ARG A 191 -0.73 -15.06 3.33
C ARG A 191 0.17 -13.88 3.73
N ALA A 192 -0.39 -12.83 4.33
CA ALA A 192 0.37 -11.65 4.75
C ALA A 192 1.37 -11.95 5.88
N LEU A 193 1.14 -13.01 6.66
CA LEU A 193 2.08 -13.56 7.64
C LEU A 193 3.13 -14.49 7.01
N GLY A 194 3.17 -14.63 5.68
CA GLY A 194 4.06 -15.55 4.97
C GLY A 194 3.68 -17.01 5.17
N GLY A 195 2.41 -17.30 5.43
CA GLY A 195 1.85 -18.64 5.34
C GLY A 195 1.82 -19.07 3.87
N SER A 196 2.26 -20.30 3.60
CA SER A 196 2.06 -20.90 2.28
C SER A 196 0.57 -20.99 2.00
N PRO A 197 0.10 -20.71 0.77
CA PRO A 197 -1.24 -21.14 0.39
C PRO A 197 -1.26 -22.66 0.57
N ASP A 198 -2.20 -23.17 1.38
CA ASP A 198 -2.39 -24.61 1.52
C ASP A 198 -2.48 -25.24 0.11
N THR A 199 -1.56 -26.15 -0.18
CA THR A 199 -1.56 -27.02 -1.37
C THR A 199 -2.76 -27.94 -1.39
#